data_AF-A0AAP3YI43-F1
#
_entry.id   AF-A0AAP3YI43-F1
#
_cell.length_a   1.000
_cell.length_b   1.000
_cell.length_c   1.000
_cell.angle_alpha   90.00
_cell.angle_beta   90.00
_cell.angle_gamma   90.00
#
_symmetry.space_group_name_H-M   'P 1'
#
loop_
_entity.id
_entity.type
_entity.pdbx_description
1 polymer ?
#
loop_
_entity_poly.entity_id
_entity_poly.type
_entity_poly.pdbx_seq_one_letter_code
_entity_poly.pdbx_strand_id
1 'polypeptide(L)' 'MGDIMRPIPFEELLTRIFDEYQQQRSIFGIPEQQFYSPVKGKTVSVFGETCATPVGPAAGPHTQLAQNIVTSWLTGGR' A
#
# COMPACT_ATOMS: atom_id res chain seq x y z
N MET A 1 -13.88 22.53 -2.24
CA MET A 1 -12.64 21.79 -1.98
C MET A 1 -11.49 22.80 -1.96
N GLY A 2 -11.18 23.38 -0.80
CA GLY A 2 -10.19 24.47 -0.68
C GLY A 2 -9.17 24.22 0.42
N ASP A 3 -9.08 22.98 0.91
CA ASP A 3 -8.19 22.62 1.99
C ASP A 3 -6.85 22.14 1.42
N ILE A 4 -5.74 22.64 1.96
CA ILE A 4 -4.39 22.29 1.52
C ILE A 4 -4.02 20.97 2.16
N MET A 5 -3.81 19.93 1.35
CA MET A 5 -3.30 18.66 1.85
C MET A 5 -1.87 18.86 2.35
N ARG A 6 -1.65 18.58 3.64
CA ARG A 6 -0.32 18.58 4.26
C ARG A 6 0.16 17.14 4.38
N PRO A 7 1.26 16.75 3.71
CA PRO A 7 1.75 15.39 3.80
C PRO A 7 2.28 15.10 5.20
N ILE A 8 2.15 13.85 5.64
CA ILE A 8 2.84 13.36 6.84
C ILE A 8 4.34 13.28 6.52
N PRO A 9 5.23 13.75 7.40
CA PRO A 9 6.67 13.59 7.23
C PRO A 9 7.07 12.13 7.01
N PHE A 10 8.08 11.93 6.17
CA PHE A 10 8.55 10.59 5.83
C PHE A 10 8.99 9.77 7.06
N GLU A 11 9.70 10.40 7.99
CA GLU A 11 10.14 9.77 9.24
C GLU A 11 8.95 9.29 10.09
N GLU A 12 7.91 10.11 10.24
CA GLU A 12 6.70 9.73 10.96
C GLU A 12 5.97 8.55 10.32
N LEU A 13 5.94 8.49 8.97
CA LEU A 13 5.38 7.34 8.25
C LEU A 13 6.15 6.05 8.57
N LEU A 14 7.49 6.10 8.54
CA LEU A 14 8.33 4.93 8.84
C LEU A 14 8.18 4.49 10.29
N THR A 15 8.31 5.42 11.24
CA THR A 15 8.15 5.14 12.67
C THR A 15 6.80 4.47 12.92
N ARG A 16 5.73 5.00 12.35
CA ARG A 16 4.39 4.42 12.48
C ARG A 16 4.29 3.01 11.90
N ILE A 17 4.87 2.76 10.72
CA ILE A 17 4.88 1.42 10.10
C ILE A 17 5.60 0.40 11.00
N PHE A 18 6.80 0.73 11.47
CA PHE A 18 7.62 -0.21 12.26
C PHE A 18 7.06 -0.42 13.67
N ASP A 19 6.65 0.64 14.35
CA ASP A 19 6.09 0.55 15.70
C ASP A 19 4.80 -0.26 15.72
N GLU A 20 3.88 0.02 14.78
CA GLU A 20 2.62 -0.71 14.66
C GLU A 20 2.86 -2.19 14.35
N TYR A 21 3.78 -2.48 13.42
CA TYR A 21 4.08 -3.87 13.07
C TYR A 21 4.70 -4.64 14.23
N GLN A 22 5.61 -4.02 14.99
CA GLN A 22 6.23 -4.64 16.16
C GLN A 22 5.23 -4.92 17.28
N GLN A 23 4.31 -3.98 17.54
CA GLN A 23 3.39 -4.07 18.67
C GLN A 23 2.12 -4.87 18.36
N GLN A 24 1.60 -4.76 17.14
CA GLN A 24 0.26 -5.21 16.78
C GLN A 24 0.24 -6.19 15.60
N ARG A 25 1.37 -6.39 14.92
CA ARG A 25 1.44 -7.16 13.66
C ARG A 25 0.46 -6.64 12.62
N SER A 26 0.41 -5.31 12.48
CA SER A 26 -0.35 -4.62 11.46
C SER A 26 0.42 -3.43 10.90
N ILE A 27 0.03 -2.97 9.70
CA ILE A 27 0.54 -1.74 9.10
C ILE A 27 -0.65 -0.90 8.66
N PHE A 28 -0.78 0.31 9.19
CA PHE A 28 -1.91 1.22 8.96
C PHE A 28 -3.28 0.55 9.17
N GLY A 29 -3.38 -0.29 10.19
CA GLY A 29 -4.60 -1.01 10.57
C GLY A 29 -4.87 -2.29 9.78
N ILE A 30 -4.01 -2.67 8.82
CA ILE A 30 -4.13 -3.94 8.09
C ILE A 30 -3.33 -5.02 8.84
N PRO A 31 -3.97 -6.05 9.42
CA PRO A 31 -3.28 -7.14 10.10
C PRO A 31 -2.42 -7.97 9.13
N GLU A 32 -1.30 -8.50 9.63
CA GLU A 32 -0.35 -9.32 8.86
C GLU A 32 -1.02 -10.52 8.18
N GLN A 33 -2.06 -11.10 8.81
CA GLN A 33 -2.79 -12.22 8.22
C GLN A 33 -3.56 -11.86 6.93
N GLN A 34 -3.77 -10.56 6.67
CA GLN A 34 -4.39 -10.05 5.45
C GLN A 34 -3.37 -9.65 4.38
N PHE A 35 -2.07 -9.76 4.67
CA PHE A 35 -1.05 -9.42 3.69
C PHE A 35 -1.07 -10.42 2.55
N TYR A 36 -1.12 -9.88 1.34
CA TYR A 36 -1.16 -10.68 0.13
C TYR A 36 0.22 -11.24 -0.21
N SER A 37 0.31 -12.56 -0.28
CA SER A 37 1.47 -13.27 -0.83
C SER A 37 1.20 -13.67 -2.29
N PRO A 38 2.05 -13.26 -3.24
CA PRO A 38 1.79 -13.52 -4.66
C PRO A 38 2.00 -14.99 -4.98
N VAL A 39 1.12 -15.56 -5.80
CA VAL A 39 1.26 -16.94 -6.26
C VAL A 39 2.27 -16.98 -7.40
N LYS A 40 3.35 -17.76 -7.24
CA LYS A 40 4.37 -17.93 -8.28
C LYS A 40 3.74 -18.36 -9.61
N GLY A 41 4.17 -17.74 -10.70
CA GLY A 41 3.72 -18.07 -12.06
C GLY A 41 2.40 -17.41 -12.49
N LYS A 42 1.71 -16.67 -11.61
CA LYS A 42 0.55 -15.87 -11.97
C LYS A 42 0.95 -14.39 -12.02
N THR A 43 1.30 -13.91 -13.21
CA THR A 43 1.60 -12.50 -13.48
C THR A 43 0.81 -12.04 -14.69
N VAL A 44 0.67 -10.73 -14.86
CA VAL A 44 -0.03 -10.12 -15.99
C VAL A 44 0.91 -9.13 -16.65
N SER A 45 0.99 -9.16 -17.97
CA SER A 45 1.74 -8.15 -18.71
C SER A 45 0.83 -7.00 -19.13
N VAL A 46 1.23 -5.77 -18.81
CA VAL A 46 0.48 -4.56 -19.10
C VAL A 46 1.45 -3.52 -19.66
N PHE A 47 1.21 -3.07 -20.90
CA PHE A 47 2.06 -2.09 -21.60
C PHE A 47 3.56 -2.43 -21.64
N GLY A 48 3.92 -3.71 -21.66
CA GLY A 48 5.32 -4.17 -21.65
C GLY A 48 5.92 -4.37 -20.26
N GLU A 49 5.20 -3.98 -19.20
CA GLU A 49 5.57 -4.22 -17.81
C GLU A 49 4.94 -5.52 -17.28
N THR A 50 5.49 -6.06 -16.20
CA THR A 50 4.96 -7.24 -15.50
C THR A 50 4.38 -6.85 -14.15
N CYS A 51 3.08 -7.09 -13.96
CA CYS A 51 2.35 -6.88 -12.71
C CYS A 51 2.14 -8.23 -12.00
N ALA A 52 2.22 -8.25 -10.66
CA ALA A 52 1.99 -9.47 -9.91
C ALA A 52 0.49 -9.82 -9.84
N THR A 53 -0.39 -8.82 -9.89
CA THR A 53 -1.85 -8.99 -9.92
C THR A 53 -2.49 -8.06 -10.96
N PRO A 54 -3.72 -8.36 -11.42
CA PRO A 54 -4.48 -7.50 -12.33
C PRO A 54 -5.24 -6.37 -11.62
N VAL A 55 -4.96 -6.10 -10.34
CA VAL A 55 -5.69 -5.13 -9.52
C VAL A 55 -4.74 -4.09 -8.94
N GLY A 56 -5.23 -2.88 -8.70
CA GLY A 56 -4.44 -1.79 -8.13
C GLY A 56 -5.30 -0.53 -7.93
N PRO A 57 -4.78 0.46 -7.18
CA PRO A 57 -5.54 1.68 -6.93
C PRO A 57 -5.50 2.57 -8.17
N ALA A 58 -6.65 3.12 -8.56
CA ALA A 58 -6.72 4.12 -9.62
C ALA A 58 -6.16 5.47 -9.12
N ALA A 59 -5.56 6.24 -10.02
CA ALA A 59 -5.11 7.60 -9.72
C ALA A 59 -6.29 8.46 -9.25
N GLY A 60 -6.21 9.01 -8.05
CA GLY A 60 -7.29 9.80 -7.45
C GLY A 60 -7.06 10.11 -5.98
N PRO A 61 -8.10 10.51 -5.24
CA PRO A 61 -7.98 10.90 -3.82
C PRO A 61 -7.31 9.84 -2.95
N HIS A 62 -7.56 8.55 -3.22
CA HIS A 62 -6.91 7.47 -2.46
C HIS A 62 -5.40 7.41 -2.69
N THR A 63 -4.89 7.68 -3.89
CA THR A 63 -3.44 7.65 -4.19
C THR A 63 -2.72 8.96 -3.84
N GLN A 64 -3.39 9.90 -3.16
CA GLN A 64 -2.74 11.12 -2.64
C GLN A 64 -2.02 10.86 -1.30
N LEU A 65 -2.40 9.81 -0.58
CA LEU A 65 -1.81 9.43 0.71
C LEU A 65 -0.86 8.25 0.53
N ALA A 66 0.37 8.38 1.02
CA ALA A 66 1.36 7.30 0.96
C ALA A 66 0.86 6.03 1.66
N GLN A 67 0.13 6.18 2.77
CA GLN A 67 -0.45 5.06 3.51
C GLN A 67 -1.36 4.20 2.65
N ASN A 68 -2.19 4.82 1.81
CA ASN A 68 -3.14 4.11 0.95
C ASN A 68 -2.43 3.35 -0.18
N ILE A 69 -1.33 3.90 -0.70
CA ILE A 69 -0.50 3.21 -1.69
C ILE A 69 0.15 1.98 -1.04
N VAL A 70 0.70 2.14 0.17
CA VAL A 70 1.31 1.05 0.94
C VAL A 70 0.28 -0.04 1.28
N THR A 71 -0.90 0.32 1.81
CA THR A 71 -1.93 -0.66 2.14
C THR A 71 -2.49 -1.36 0.90
N SER A 72 -2.64 -0.64 -0.22
CA SER A 72 -3.01 -1.26 -1.49
C SER A 72 -1.97 -2.27 -1.95
N TRP A 73 -0.67 -1.96 -1.84
CA TRP A 73 0.40 -2.89 -2.19
C TRP A 73 0.44 -4.10 -1.26
N LEU A 74 0.29 -3.88 0.06
CA LEU A 74 0.26 -4.94 1.08
C LEU A 74 -0.87 -5.93 0.83
N THR A 75 -2.01 -5.43 0.37
CA THR A 75 -3.22 -6.23 0.09
C THR A 75 -3.30 -6.73 -1.36
N GLY A 76 -2.25 -6.51 -2.16
CA GLY A 76 -2.06 -7.20 -3.43
C GLY A 76 -2.19 -6.35 -4.69
N GLY A 77 -2.32 -5.03 -4.59
CA GLY A 77 -2.36 -4.13 -5.74
C GLY A 77 -0.98 -3.79 -6.32
N ARG A 78 -0.29 -4.78 -6.93
CA ARG A 78 1.11 -4.66 -7.41
C ARG A 78 1.39 -5.58 -8.58
#